data_AF-A0AAF0BG70-F1
#
_entry.id   AF-A0AAF0BG70-F1
#
_cell.length_a   1.000
_cell.length_b   1.000
_cell.length_c   1.000
_cell.angle_alpha   90.00
_cell.angle_beta   90.00
_cell.angle_gamma   90.00
#
_symmetry.space_group_name_H-M   'P 1'
#
loop_
_entity.id
_entity.type
_entity.pdbx_description
1 polymer ?
#
loop_
_entity_poly.entity_id
_entity_poly.type
_entity_poly.pdbx_seq_one_letter_code
_entity_poly.pdbx_strand_id
1 'polypeptide(L)'
;MTPKPSSFRVSHRATLLAAASLMLAACGGEEDASSAAAAAGANRSAAETRPAAAKPAGDPNALPAPKCPAKTDDGLPGPDILGLKLGMSKDMALNIVRCHLGADAFVDPQRNWIQGLNAHQLELAPQAFMVQQGETSACNFRTFNDMQKCGPGNRVWGHVSEKFTLATPGVPGRETLVGVWRTQNFKPDEMPAVESLVAALTKKYGAPQFRDKRENRRGDLSRLRWITDVSGQPVIDPNPLFRRCGFNIDGRMNALSWSEGCGLNLAVEIMHSPDNPALAKELSVGMLHQDNLFQYGSDLQAELNEIEEGRRAEELERAKKSGSDIAL
;
A
#
# COMPACT_ATOMS: atom_id res chain seq x y z
N MET A 1 45.53 -23.86 27.55
CA MET A 1 44.40 -24.12 28.47
C MET A 1 43.12 -23.90 27.70
N THR A 2 42.43 -25.00 27.39
CA THR A 2 41.13 -25.13 26.73
C THR A 2 39.98 -24.94 27.73
N PRO A 3 38.73 -24.71 27.29
CA PRO A 3 37.89 -25.84 26.88
C PRO A 3 37.14 -25.64 25.55
N LYS A 4 37.04 -26.74 24.79
CA LYS A 4 36.00 -27.03 23.78
C LYS A 4 34.79 -27.61 24.53
N PRO A 5 33.54 -27.40 24.10
CA PRO A 5 32.83 -28.42 23.30
C PRO A 5 31.76 -27.75 22.37
N SER A 6 30.95 -28.37 21.50
CA SER A 6 30.73 -29.75 21.05
C SER A 6 29.92 -29.64 19.75
N SER A 7 30.38 -30.34 18.71
CA SER A 7 29.62 -30.68 17.52
C SER A 7 28.53 -31.70 17.83
N PHE A 8 27.28 -31.46 17.43
CA PHE A 8 26.28 -32.51 17.26
C PHE A 8 25.89 -32.61 15.79
N ARG A 9 26.38 -33.69 15.16
CA ARG A 9 25.78 -34.29 13.97
C ARG A 9 24.77 -35.31 14.46
N VAL A 10 23.56 -35.29 13.93
CA VAL A 10 22.72 -36.49 13.82
C VAL A 10 22.31 -36.61 12.36
N SER A 11 22.75 -37.71 11.77
CA SER A 11 22.33 -38.26 10.48
C SER A 11 21.33 -39.38 10.76
N HIS A 12 20.60 -39.78 9.69
CA HIS A 12 19.73 -40.96 9.53
C HIS A 12 18.23 -40.61 9.57
N ARG A 13 17.36 -41.06 8.66
CA ARG A 13 17.41 -42.19 7.72
C ARG A 13 16.40 -41.96 6.58
N ALA A 14 16.77 -42.41 5.40
CA ALA A 14 15.88 -42.66 4.28
C ALA A 14 14.90 -43.82 4.60
N THR A 15 13.67 -43.76 4.08
CA THR A 15 12.86 -44.95 3.78
C THR A 15 12.13 -44.74 2.46
N LEU A 16 12.30 -45.73 1.57
CA LEU A 16 11.74 -45.92 0.22
C LEU A 16 10.44 -46.74 0.27
N LEU A 17 9.81 -46.91 -0.91
CA LEU A 17 8.72 -47.83 -1.32
C LEU A 17 7.28 -47.30 -1.17
N ALA A 18 6.33 -47.54 -2.09
CA ALA A 18 6.32 -48.24 -3.38
C ALA A 18 5.04 -47.85 -4.16
N ALA A 19 5.07 -48.13 -5.46
CA ALA A 19 4.00 -48.00 -6.44
C ALA A 19 2.79 -48.92 -6.21
N ALA A 20 1.62 -48.51 -6.70
CA ALA A 20 0.57 -49.41 -7.17
C ALA A 20 -0.30 -48.71 -8.23
N SER A 21 -0.19 -49.21 -9.45
CA SER A 21 -1.05 -48.98 -10.61
C SER A 21 -2.34 -49.80 -10.52
N LEU A 22 -3.47 -49.24 -10.97
CA LEU A 22 -4.64 -50.02 -11.40
C LEU A 22 -5.34 -49.30 -12.57
N MET A 23 -5.30 -49.99 -13.72
CA MET A 23 -6.09 -49.74 -14.93
C MET A 23 -7.50 -50.35 -14.80
N LEU A 24 -8.48 -49.75 -15.48
CA LEU A 24 -9.68 -50.32 -16.14
C LEU A 24 -10.30 -49.14 -16.94
N ALA A 25 -10.27 -49.06 -18.28
CA ALA A 25 -11.10 -49.77 -19.28
C ALA A 25 -12.61 -49.70 -18.93
N ALA A 26 -13.58 -49.31 -19.76
CA ALA A 26 -13.70 -49.16 -21.21
C ALA A 26 -15.04 -48.46 -21.59
N CYS A 27 -15.19 -48.15 -22.89
CA CYS A 27 -16.41 -47.98 -23.69
C CYS A 27 -17.33 -46.77 -23.38
N GLY A 28 -17.84 -45.99 -24.33
CA GLY A 28 -17.95 -46.12 -25.79
C GLY A 28 -19.25 -45.45 -26.23
N GLY A 29 -19.30 -44.88 -27.45
CA GLY A 29 -20.55 -44.44 -28.08
C GLY A 29 -20.48 -43.05 -28.73
N GLU A 30 -20.07 -43.00 -30.00
CA GLU A 30 -20.44 -41.96 -30.97
C GLU A 30 -21.94 -41.97 -31.23
N GLU A 31 -22.55 -40.82 -31.54
CA GLU A 31 -23.36 -40.64 -32.75
C GLU A 31 -23.64 -39.16 -33.03
N ASP A 32 -23.77 -38.91 -34.33
CA ASP A 32 -23.60 -37.68 -35.06
C ASP A 32 -24.87 -36.83 -35.22
N ALA A 33 -24.63 -35.61 -35.72
CA ALA A 33 -25.42 -34.92 -36.75
C ALA A 33 -26.77 -34.23 -36.39
N SER A 34 -26.74 -32.89 -36.46
CA SER A 34 -27.31 -32.13 -37.60
C SER A 34 -28.29 -30.99 -37.28
N SER A 35 -28.02 -29.89 -38.00
CA SER A 35 -28.89 -28.77 -38.38
C SER A 35 -29.22 -27.74 -37.28
N ALA A 36 -28.72 -26.51 -37.34
CA ALA A 36 -28.83 -25.45 -38.36
C ALA A 36 -30.20 -24.74 -38.41
N ALA A 37 -30.20 -23.56 -37.79
CA ALA A 37 -30.68 -22.27 -38.30
C ALA A 37 -32.18 -21.87 -38.23
N ALA A 38 -32.33 -20.62 -37.74
CA ALA A 38 -33.33 -19.59 -38.10
C ALA A 38 -34.77 -19.77 -37.56
N ALA A 39 -35.51 -18.75 -37.10
CA ALA A 39 -35.26 -17.32 -36.93
C ALA A 39 -36.40 -16.70 -36.08
N ALA A 40 -36.09 -15.53 -35.49
CA ALA A 40 -36.97 -14.38 -35.26
C ALA A 40 -38.21 -14.50 -34.34
N GLY A 41 -38.16 -13.71 -33.26
CA GLY A 41 -39.33 -13.37 -32.45
C GLY A 41 -38.95 -12.43 -31.31
N ALA A 42 -38.81 -11.15 -31.62
CA ALA A 42 -38.51 -10.09 -30.67
C ALA A 42 -39.53 -10.06 -29.51
N ASN A 43 -39.03 -10.00 -28.28
CA ASN A 43 -39.69 -9.21 -27.27
C ASN A 43 -38.65 -8.52 -26.39
N ARG A 44 -38.54 -7.21 -26.61
CA ARG A 44 -37.78 -6.28 -25.78
C ARG A 44 -38.44 -6.27 -24.41
N SER A 45 -37.77 -6.78 -23.40
CA SER A 45 -38.05 -6.40 -22.02
C SER A 45 -36.85 -5.65 -21.48
N ALA A 46 -37.15 -4.45 -21.00
CA ALA A 46 -36.22 -3.42 -20.61
C ALA A 46 -35.14 -3.97 -19.68
N ALA A 47 -33.88 -3.78 -20.07
CA ALA A 47 -32.78 -3.80 -19.13
C ALA A 47 -33.02 -2.66 -18.14
N GLU A 48 -33.59 -2.97 -16.99
CA GLU A 48 -33.51 -2.12 -15.81
C GLU A 48 -32.02 -1.94 -15.50
N THR A 49 -31.49 -0.79 -15.92
CA THR A 49 -30.26 -0.22 -15.40
C THR A 49 -30.46 -0.02 -13.90
N ARG A 50 -30.16 -1.05 -13.11
CA ARG A 50 -30.09 -0.93 -11.67
C ARG A 50 -28.96 0.06 -11.37
N PRO A 51 -29.24 1.18 -10.68
CA PRO A 51 -28.20 2.14 -10.34
C PRO A 51 -27.13 1.45 -9.52
N ALA A 52 -25.87 1.82 -9.77
CA ALA A 52 -24.73 1.45 -8.95
C ALA A 52 -25.11 1.63 -7.47
N ALA A 53 -24.85 0.60 -6.66
CA ALA A 53 -25.17 0.60 -5.25
C ALA A 53 -24.73 1.94 -4.62
N ALA A 54 -25.70 2.76 -4.25
CA ALA A 54 -25.46 4.00 -3.55
C ALA A 54 -24.68 3.68 -2.28
N LYS A 55 -23.59 4.43 -2.04
CA LYS A 55 -22.87 4.37 -0.77
C LYS A 55 -23.89 4.55 0.36
N PRO A 56 -23.87 3.75 1.43
CA PRO A 56 -24.74 3.97 2.57
C PRO A 56 -24.54 5.41 3.06
N ALA A 57 -25.58 6.22 3.01
CA ALA A 57 -25.57 7.53 3.64
C ALA A 57 -25.45 7.29 5.15
N GLY A 58 -24.36 7.80 5.76
CA GLY A 58 -24.12 7.67 7.20
C GLY A 58 -22.90 6.84 7.62
N ASP A 59 -22.01 6.43 6.71
CA ASP A 59 -20.69 5.92 7.13
C ASP A 59 -19.90 7.05 7.81
N PRO A 60 -19.54 6.93 9.11
CA PRO A 60 -18.73 7.94 9.81
C PRO A 60 -17.32 8.10 9.19
N ASN A 61 -16.90 7.17 8.32
CA ASN A 61 -15.67 7.27 7.53
C ASN A 61 -15.91 7.79 6.10
N ALA A 62 -17.13 8.24 5.77
CA ALA A 62 -17.44 8.80 4.47
C ALA A 62 -16.64 10.08 4.23
N LEU A 63 -15.61 9.98 3.39
CA LEU A 63 -14.80 11.12 3.01
C LEU A 63 -15.63 12.12 2.18
N PRO A 64 -15.45 13.45 2.40
CA PRO A 64 -16.12 14.47 1.59
C PRO A 64 -15.74 14.34 0.11
N ALA A 65 -16.55 14.92 -0.79
CA ALA A 65 -16.18 14.98 -2.20
C ALA A 65 -14.83 15.71 -2.38
N PRO A 66 -13.94 15.24 -3.28
CA PRO A 66 -12.66 15.88 -3.50
C PRO A 66 -12.86 17.26 -4.13
N LYS A 67 -12.03 18.22 -3.72
CA LYS A 67 -12.01 19.59 -4.27
C LYS A 67 -10.90 19.66 -5.32
N CYS A 68 -11.29 19.53 -6.59
CA CYS A 68 -10.35 19.51 -7.72
C CYS A 68 -10.38 20.85 -8.49
N PRO A 69 -9.24 21.35 -9.01
CA PRO A 69 -7.89 20.77 -8.88
C PRO A 69 -7.36 20.84 -7.44
N ALA A 70 -6.62 19.82 -7.04
CA ALA A 70 -6.04 19.79 -5.71
C ALA A 70 -4.96 20.87 -5.57
N LYS A 71 -4.93 21.54 -4.42
CA LYS A 71 -3.85 22.47 -4.07
C LYS A 71 -2.64 21.67 -3.60
N THR A 72 -1.47 21.97 -4.15
CA THR A 72 -0.19 21.50 -3.65
C THR A 72 0.36 22.46 -2.60
N ASP A 73 1.19 21.96 -1.69
CA ASP A 73 1.94 22.79 -0.75
C ASP A 73 3.40 22.88 -1.21
N ASP A 74 3.75 24.03 -1.78
CA ASP A 74 5.10 24.29 -2.26
C ASP A 74 6.06 24.69 -1.12
N GLY A 75 5.53 25.01 0.07
CA GLY A 75 6.31 25.39 1.24
C GLY A 75 6.96 24.22 1.98
N LEU A 76 6.48 22.98 1.76
CA LEU A 76 7.11 21.80 2.34
C LEU A 76 8.41 21.44 1.59
N PRO A 77 9.50 21.13 2.32
CA PRO A 77 10.78 20.78 1.73
C PRO A 77 10.79 19.36 1.17
N GLY A 78 11.80 19.07 0.34
CA GLY A 78 12.05 17.74 -0.18
C GLY A 78 11.29 17.40 -1.46
N PRO A 79 11.54 16.20 -2.02
CA PRO A 79 10.91 15.75 -3.25
C PRO A 79 9.43 15.38 -3.04
N ASP A 80 8.70 15.30 -4.15
CA ASP A 80 7.29 14.92 -4.18
C ASP A 80 7.03 13.65 -5.00
N ILE A 81 5.93 12.95 -4.72
CA ILE A 81 5.33 11.96 -5.63
C ILE A 81 3.99 12.53 -6.13
N LEU A 82 3.96 13.07 -7.35
CA LEU A 82 2.77 13.71 -7.95
C LEU A 82 2.16 14.80 -7.06
N GLY A 83 3.02 15.66 -6.53
CA GLY A 83 2.63 16.74 -5.62
C GLY A 83 2.51 16.30 -4.16
N LEU A 84 2.60 15.01 -3.83
CA LEU A 84 2.59 14.53 -2.44
C LEU A 84 3.97 14.70 -1.80
N LYS A 85 4.05 15.52 -0.76
CA LYS A 85 5.27 15.71 0.06
C LYS A 85 5.05 15.22 1.48
N LEU A 86 6.13 14.73 2.09
CA LEU A 86 6.09 14.38 3.51
C LEU A 86 5.79 15.63 4.36
N GLY A 87 5.03 15.45 5.43
CA GLY A 87 4.55 16.54 6.31
C GLY A 87 3.22 17.17 5.87
N MET A 88 2.70 16.87 4.68
CA MET A 88 1.36 17.33 4.27
C MET A 88 0.28 16.83 5.24
N SER A 89 -0.78 17.61 5.46
CA SER A 89 -1.92 17.10 6.23
C SER A 89 -2.62 15.94 5.50
N LYS A 90 -3.23 15.05 6.28
CA LYS A 90 -4.04 13.92 5.75
C LYS A 90 -5.04 14.36 4.68
N ASP A 91 -5.81 15.41 4.96
CA ASP A 91 -6.87 15.88 4.06
C ASP A 91 -6.31 16.41 2.74
N MET A 92 -5.18 17.11 2.79
CA MET A 92 -4.51 17.61 1.58
C MET A 92 -3.98 16.45 0.74
N ALA A 93 -3.26 15.50 1.36
CA ALA A 93 -2.69 14.34 0.67
C ALA A 93 -3.78 13.47 0.02
N LEU A 94 -4.86 13.17 0.76
CA LEU A 94 -6.01 12.44 0.22
C LEU A 94 -6.70 13.18 -0.92
N ASN A 95 -6.84 14.51 -0.83
CA ASN A 95 -7.46 15.30 -1.88
C ASN A 95 -6.63 15.27 -3.17
N ILE A 96 -5.30 15.38 -3.07
CA ILE A 96 -4.39 15.25 -4.22
C ILE A 96 -4.58 13.90 -4.91
N VAL A 97 -4.49 12.79 -4.17
CA VAL A 97 -4.63 11.45 -4.74
C VAL A 97 -6.01 11.22 -5.36
N ARG A 98 -7.07 11.65 -4.69
CA ARG A 98 -8.44 11.47 -5.19
C ARG A 98 -8.74 12.35 -6.42
N CYS A 99 -8.15 13.53 -6.52
CA CYS A 99 -8.22 14.32 -7.75
C CYS A 99 -7.41 13.71 -8.90
N HIS A 100 -6.26 13.11 -8.59
CA HIS A 100 -5.42 12.41 -9.57
C HIS A 100 -6.10 11.15 -10.13
N LEU A 101 -6.66 10.31 -9.24
CA LEU A 101 -7.28 9.04 -9.64
C LEU A 101 -8.72 9.17 -10.13
N GLY A 102 -9.41 10.26 -9.81
CA GLY A 102 -10.82 10.47 -10.16
C GLY A 102 -11.81 10.12 -9.04
N ALA A 103 -13.05 10.55 -9.22
CA ALA A 103 -14.10 10.47 -8.19
C ALA A 103 -14.55 9.03 -7.87
N ASP A 104 -14.30 8.09 -8.77
CA ASP A 104 -14.62 6.65 -8.67
C ASP A 104 -13.53 5.84 -7.96
N ALA A 105 -12.39 6.46 -7.63
CA ALA A 105 -11.31 5.82 -6.89
C ALA A 105 -11.82 5.19 -5.59
N PHE A 106 -11.45 3.93 -5.37
CA PHE A 106 -11.72 3.21 -4.14
C PHE A 106 -10.76 3.70 -3.06
N VAL A 107 -11.27 3.94 -1.84
CA VAL A 107 -10.49 4.34 -0.68
C VAL A 107 -10.72 3.33 0.44
N ASP A 108 -9.65 2.77 0.96
CA ASP A 108 -9.62 1.82 2.08
C ASP A 108 -8.87 2.43 3.28
N PRO A 109 -9.58 2.83 4.34
CA PRO A 109 -8.96 3.32 5.56
C PRO A 109 -8.32 2.19 6.37
N GLN A 110 -7.08 2.39 6.82
CA GLN A 110 -6.30 1.42 7.57
C GLN A 110 -5.93 1.98 8.95
N ARG A 111 -6.34 1.29 10.03
CA ARG A 111 -6.18 1.80 11.41
C ARG A 111 -4.89 1.36 12.12
N ASN A 112 -4.24 0.28 11.67
CA ASN A 112 -3.14 -0.36 12.39
C ASN A 112 -1.81 -0.25 11.64
N TRP A 113 -1.42 0.96 11.25
CA TRP A 113 -0.16 1.18 10.54
C TRP A 113 1.03 1.25 11.52
N ILE A 114 0.94 2.13 12.54
CA ILE A 114 1.75 2.06 13.76
C ILE A 114 1.06 1.12 14.73
N GLN A 115 1.76 0.06 15.10
CA GLN A 115 1.27 -0.92 16.06
C GLN A 115 1.72 -0.58 17.48
N GLY A 116 0.94 -1.00 18.48
CA GLY A 116 1.32 -0.88 19.89
C GLY A 116 1.07 0.49 20.53
N LEU A 117 0.41 1.42 19.83
CA LEU A 117 -0.02 2.69 20.42
C LEU A 117 -1.12 2.46 21.47
N ASN A 118 -0.96 3.06 22.64
CA ASN A 118 -2.01 3.20 23.63
C ASN A 118 -2.70 4.55 23.44
N ALA A 119 -3.88 4.53 22.82
CA ALA A 119 -4.72 5.71 22.59
C ALA A 119 -5.61 6.07 23.80
N HIS A 120 -5.57 5.29 24.89
CA HIS A 120 -6.44 5.47 26.05
C HIS A 120 -7.92 5.53 25.66
N GLN A 121 -8.59 6.66 25.91
CA GLN A 121 -10.00 6.91 25.54
C GLN A 121 -10.16 7.65 24.21
N LEU A 122 -9.05 8.01 23.55
CA LEU A 122 -9.09 8.75 22.28
C LEU A 122 -9.32 7.79 21.11
N GLU A 123 -10.33 8.07 20.29
CA GLU A 123 -10.48 7.34 19.02
C GLU A 123 -9.52 7.94 17.98
N LEU A 124 -8.54 7.14 17.55
CA LEU A 124 -7.67 7.51 16.44
C LEU A 124 -8.39 7.34 15.10
N ALA A 125 -8.20 8.33 14.23
CA ALA A 125 -8.55 8.23 12.83
C ALA A 125 -7.72 7.12 12.13
N PRO A 126 -8.12 6.68 10.92
CA PRO A 126 -7.28 5.79 10.13
C PRO A 126 -5.86 6.36 9.96
N GLN A 127 -4.86 5.54 10.29
CA GLN A 127 -3.45 5.91 10.26
C GLN A 127 -2.83 5.77 8.87
N ALA A 128 -3.50 5.07 7.97
CA ALA A 128 -3.14 5.02 6.56
C ALA A 128 -4.37 4.90 5.67
N PHE A 129 -4.19 5.21 4.39
CA PHE A 129 -5.23 5.10 3.37
C PHE A 129 -4.65 4.44 2.13
N MET A 130 -5.25 3.34 1.70
CA MET A 130 -4.98 2.77 0.39
C MET A 130 -6.03 3.31 -0.58
N VAL A 131 -5.59 3.93 -1.68
CA VAL A 131 -6.47 4.48 -2.69
C VAL A 131 -6.14 3.84 -4.02
N GLN A 132 -7.11 3.26 -4.72
CA GLN A 132 -6.86 2.58 -5.99
C GLN A 132 -7.95 2.81 -7.03
N GLN A 133 -7.54 2.76 -8.29
CA GLN A 133 -8.38 2.91 -9.46
C GLN A 133 -8.03 1.85 -10.49
N GLY A 134 -9.02 1.48 -11.32
CA GLY A 134 -8.88 0.46 -12.32
C GLY A 134 -10.22 -0.13 -12.77
N GLU A 135 -10.13 -1.20 -13.55
CA GLU A 135 -11.29 -1.89 -14.11
C GLU A 135 -11.89 -2.82 -13.06
N THR A 136 -13.18 -2.60 -12.79
CA THR A 136 -13.91 -3.38 -11.79
C THR A 136 -15.21 -3.93 -12.33
N SER A 137 -15.62 -5.06 -11.77
CA SER A 137 -16.96 -5.61 -11.92
C SER A 137 -17.57 -5.95 -10.57
N ALA A 138 -18.88 -6.10 -10.54
CA ALA A 138 -19.61 -6.42 -9.32
C ALA A 138 -19.21 -7.81 -8.79
N CYS A 139 -19.09 -7.91 -7.48
CA CYS A 139 -18.90 -9.18 -6.81
C CYS A 139 -20.08 -10.12 -6.99
N ASN A 140 -19.79 -11.41 -7.22
CA ASN A 140 -20.76 -12.48 -7.22
C ASN A 140 -20.54 -13.36 -5.98
N PHE A 141 -21.55 -13.46 -5.13
CA PHE A 141 -21.51 -14.21 -3.88
C PHE A 141 -22.25 -15.56 -3.95
N ARG A 142 -22.60 -16.04 -5.15
CA ARG A 142 -23.35 -17.30 -5.32
C ARG A 142 -22.51 -18.54 -5.04
N THR A 143 -21.21 -18.50 -5.31
CA THR A 143 -20.29 -19.62 -5.09
C THR A 143 -19.08 -19.17 -4.28
N PHE A 144 -18.45 -20.11 -3.57
CA PHE A 144 -17.23 -19.83 -2.83
C PHE A 144 -16.09 -19.33 -3.75
N ASN A 145 -15.95 -19.92 -4.94
CA ASN A 145 -14.95 -19.52 -5.93
C ASN A 145 -15.15 -18.08 -6.43
N ASP A 146 -16.40 -17.65 -6.62
CA ASP A 146 -16.69 -16.27 -7.03
C ASP A 146 -16.45 -15.28 -5.89
N MET A 147 -16.80 -15.67 -4.66
CA MET A 147 -16.51 -14.87 -3.47
C MET A 147 -15.00 -14.67 -3.25
N GLN A 148 -14.17 -15.67 -3.57
CA GLN A 148 -12.71 -15.53 -3.46
C GLN A 148 -12.10 -14.52 -4.44
N LYS A 149 -12.79 -14.19 -5.53
CA LYS A 149 -12.33 -13.16 -6.50
C LYS A 149 -12.66 -11.73 -6.04
N CYS A 150 -13.50 -11.60 -5.01
CA CYS A 150 -13.84 -10.30 -4.45
C CYS A 150 -12.65 -9.70 -3.72
N GLY A 151 -12.14 -8.61 -4.28
CA GLY A 151 -11.13 -7.79 -3.65
C GLY A 151 -11.74 -6.65 -2.82
N PRO A 152 -10.91 -5.66 -2.47
CA PRO A 152 -11.31 -4.52 -1.67
C PRO A 152 -12.53 -3.79 -2.26
N GLY A 153 -13.43 -3.37 -1.38
CA GLY A 153 -14.67 -2.67 -1.74
C GLY A 153 -15.78 -3.54 -2.32
N ASN A 154 -15.72 -4.87 -2.11
CA ASN A 154 -16.66 -5.84 -2.67
C ASN A 154 -16.71 -5.75 -4.22
N ARG A 155 -15.52 -5.66 -4.83
CA ARG A 155 -15.34 -5.58 -6.28
C ARG A 155 -14.38 -6.65 -6.76
N VAL A 156 -14.67 -7.19 -7.94
CA VAL A 156 -13.67 -7.96 -8.69
C VAL A 156 -12.83 -6.97 -9.47
N TRP A 157 -11.51 -6.97 -9.23
CA TRP A 157 -10.57 -6.09 -9.90
C TRP A 157 -9.96 -6.83 -11.08
N GLY A 158 -10.41 -6.52 -12.30
CA GLY A 158 -9.85 -7.10 -13.52
C GLY A 158 -8.46 -6.54 -13.82
N HIS A 159 -8.28 -5.25 -13.53
CA HIS A 159 -7.00 -4.57 -13.62
C HIS A 159 -6.95 -3.43 -12.60
N VAL A 160 -5.87 -3.31 -11.83
CA VAL A 160 -5.63 -2.15 -10.95
C VAL A 160 -4.63 -1.25 -11.68
N SER A 161 -5.11 -0.18 -12.31
CA SER A 161 -4.25 0.73 -13.07
C SER A 161 -3.28 1.47 -12.15
N GLU A 162 -3.77 1.93 -11.01
CA GLU A 162 -2.95 2.70 -10.08
C GLU A 162 -3.42 2.51 -8.63
N LYS A 163 -2.45 2.47 -7.71
CA LYS A 163 -2.67 2.35 -6.27
C LYS A 163 -1.72 3.26 -5.53
N PHE A 164 -2.25 4.01 -4.57
CA PHE A 164 -1.51 4.73 -3.57
C PHE A 164 -1.68 4.08 -2.21
N THR A 165 -0.66 4.21 -1.37
CA THR A 165 -0.83 4.12 0.08
C THR A 165 -0.21 5.32 0.74
N LEU A 166 -1.01 6.00 1.55
CA LEU A 166 -0.65 7.20 2.29
C LEU A 166 -0.61 6.82 3.77
N ALA A 167 0.55 6.89 4.42
CA ALA A 167 0.66 6.74 5.86
C ALA A 167 0.51 8.13 6.50
N THR A 168 -0.60 8.32 7.20
CA THR A 168 -0.97 9.58 7.87
C THR A 168 -1.39 9.33 9.32
N PRO A 169 -0.53 8.74 10.17
CA PRO A 169 -0.81 8.63 11.60
C PRO A 169 -0.88 10.03 12.24
N GLY A 170 -1.41 10.08 13.46
CA GLY A 170 -1.53 11.30 14.25
C GLY A 170 -2.80 11.31 15.10
N VAL A 171 -2.88 12.25 16.02
CA VAL A 171 -4.12 12.53 16.75
C VAL A 171 -5.14 13.25 15.84
N PRO A 172 -6.45 13.19 16.15
CA PRO A 172 -7.47 13.82 15.33
C PRO A 172 -7.19 15.31 15.06
N GLY A 173 -7.15 15.68 13.78
CA GLY A 173 -6.91 17.06 13.31
C GLY A 173 -5.43 17.43 13.14
N ARG A 174 -4.49 16.54 13.50
CA ARG A 174 -3.04 16.76 13.39
C ARG A 174 -2.32 15.63 12.64
N GLU A 175 -3.06 14.88 11.84
CA GLU A 175 -2.51 13.79 11.02
C GLU A 175 -1.67 14.33 9.86
N THR A 176 -0.46 13.78 9.70
CA THR A 176 0.51 14.23 8.68
C THR A 176 1.06 13.07 7.87
N LEU A 177 1.36 13.29 6.60
CA LEU A 177 1.89 12.30 5.68
C LEU A 177 3.35 11.98 6.03
N VAL A 178 3.58 10.81 6.62
CA VAL A 178 4.93 10.33 7.01
C VAL A 178 5.52 9.34 6.00
N GLY A 179 4.69 8.80 5.11
CA GLY A 179 5.12 7.90 4.05
C GLY A 179 4.10 7.81 2.92
N VAL A 180 4.59 7.62 1.70
CA VAL A 180 3.75 7.47 0.51
C VAL A 180 4.33 6.40 -0.41
N TRP A 181 3.45 5.55 -0.92
CA TRP A 181 3.76 4.57 -1.95
C TRP A 181 2.79 4.73 -3.11
N ARG A 182 3.30 4.64 -4.32
CA ARG A 182 2.55 4.68 -5.56
C ARG A 182 2.94 3.48 -6.41
N THR A 183 1.97 2.76 -6.91
CA THR A 183 2.15 1.69 -7.88
C THR A 183 1.27 2.00 -9.09
N GLN A 184 1.88 2.07 -10.27
CA GLN A 184 1.20 2.17 -11.54
C GLN A 184 1.46 0.89 -12.35
N ASN A 185 0.39 0.20 -12.73
CA ASN A 185 0.45 -0.96 -13.61
C ASN A 185 0.04 -0.53 -15.02
N PHE A 186 0.77 -1.01 -16.03
CA PHE A 186 0.53 -0.69 -17.42
C PHE A 186 -0.10 -1.88 -18.14
N LYS A 187 -1.09 -1.61 -18.99
CA LYS A 187 -1.60 -2.60 -19.93
C LYS A 187 -0.57 -2.90 -21.03
N PRO A 188 -0.65 -4.06 -21.71
CA PRO A 188 0.31 -4.46 -22.74
C PRO A 188 0.62 -3.41 -23.81
N ASP A 189 -0.36 -2.61 -24.20
CA ASP A 189 -0.27 -1.55 -25.21
C ASP A 189 0.10 -0.17 -24.65
N GLU A 190 0.19 -0.04 -23.33
CA GLU A 190 0.51 1.22 -22.62
C GLU A 190 1.86 1.15 -21.89
N MET A 191 2.61 0.04 -22.03
CA MET A 191 3.87 -0.16 -21.34
C MET A 191 4.95 0.82 -21.86
N PRO A 192 5.46 1.74 -21.02
CA PRO A 192 6.52 2.64 -21.45
C PRO A 192 7.86 1.92 -21.54
N ALA A 193 8.79 2.47 -22.31
CA ALA A 193 10.18 2.03 -22.29
C ALA A 193 10.79 2.25 -20.89
N VAL A 194 11.50 1.25 -20.38
CA VAL A 194 12.20 1.31 -19.08
C VAL A 194 13.18 2.48 -19.06
N GLU A 195 13.90 2.71 -20.15
CA GLU A 195 14.85 3.82 -20.26
C GLU A 195 14.18 5.18 -20.15
N SER A 196 12.99 5.36 -20.75
CA SER A 196 12.21 6.59 -20.64
C SER A 196 11.77 6.85 -19.19
N LEU A 197 11.36 5.82 -18.46
CA LEU A 197 11.05 5.94 -17.03
C LEU A 197 12.29 6.32 -16.21
N VAL A 198 13.42 5.64 -16.43
CA VAL A 198 14.68 5.94 -15.73
C VAL A 198 15.14 7.38 -16.02
N ALA A 199 15.04 7.83 -17.27
CA ALA A 199 15.39 9.19 -17.66
C ALA A 199 14.48 10.23 -17.00
N ALA A 200 13.16 10.00 -16.98
CA ALA A 200 12.21 10.90 -16.33
C ALA A 200 12.43 10.99 -14.81
N LEU A 201 12.68 9.86 -14.16
CA LEU A 201 12.99 9.81 -12.72
C LEU A 201 14.32 10.50 -12.41
N THR A 202 15.34 10.27 -13.23
CA THR A 202 16.66 10.93 -13.08
C THR A 202 16.55 12.44 -13.29
N LYS A 203 15.73 12.88 -14.24
CA LYS A 203 15.44 14.30 -14.45
C LYS A 203 14.73 14.92 -13.24
N LYS A 204 13.81 14.18 -12.61
CA LYS A 204 13.02 14.67 -11.47
C LYS A 204 13.81 14.68 -10.15
N TYR A 205 14.54 13.61 -9.84
CA TYR A 205 15.16 13.39 -8.54
C TYR A 205 16.70 13.45 -8.56
N GLY A 206 17.32 13.64 -9.72
CA GLY A 206 18.77 13.55 -9.91
C GLY A 206 19.25 12.10 -10.11
N ALA A 207 20.58 11.91 -10.17
CA ALA A 207 21.15 10.58 -10.31
C ALA A 207 20.93 9.72 -9.05
N PRO A 208 20.44 8.47 -9.18
CA PRO A 208 20.25 7.59 -8.03
C PRO A 208 21.59 7.13 -7.45
N GLN A 209 21.66 6.99 -6.13
CA GLN A 209 22.86 6.46 -5.44
C GLN A 209 22.99 4.94 -5.58
N PHE A 210 21.88 4.25 -5.84
CA PHE A 210 21.86 2.81 -6.09
C PHE A 210 21.07 2.52 -7.36
N ARG A 211 21.65 1.70 -8.23
CA ARG A 211 20.97 1.10 -9.38
C ARG A 211 21.37 -0.36 -9.48
N ASP A 212 20.37 -1.23 -9.56
CA ASP A 212 20.56 -2.67 -9.68
C ASP A 212 19.47 -3.27 -10.56
N LYS A 213 19.78 -4.40 -11.20
CA LYS A 213 18.83 -5.20 -11.94
C LYS A 213 18.84 -6.60 -11.35
N ARG A 214 17.71 -7.01 -10.78
CA ARG A 214 17.52 -8.36 -10.27
C ARG A 214 16.73 -9.19 -11.27
N GLU A 215 17.30 -10.33 -11.63
CA GLU A 215 16.54 -11.38 -12.30
C GLU A 215 15.60 -12.03 -11.30
N ASN A 216 14.34 -12.21 -11.66
CA ASN A 216 13.40 -12.97 -10.86
C ASN A 216 12.49 -13.80 -11.78
N ARG A 217 11.93 -14.89 -11.24
CA ARG A 217 11.05 -15.80 -12.01
C ARG A 217 9.76 -15.16 -12.53
N ARG A 218 9.42 -13.95 -12.08
CA ARG A 218 8.21 -13.18 -12.44
C ARG A 218 8.51 -12.00 -13.40
N GLY A 219 9.74 -11.91 -13.90
CA GLY A 219 10.24 -10.87 -14.82
C GLY A 219 11.25 -9.94 -14.14
N ASP A 220 12.25 -9.48 -14.89
CA ASP A 220 13.33 -8.64 -14.37
C ASP A 220 12.83 -7.43 -13.58
N LEU A 221 13.59 -7.04 -12.55
CA LEU A 221 13.29 -5.92 -11.67
C LEU A 221 14.46 -4.95 -11.63
N SER A 222 14.27 -3.75 -12.17
CA SER A 222 15.22 -2.65 -11.96
C SER A 222 14.87 -1.92 -10.66
N ARG A 223 15.89 -1.66 -9.84
CA ARG A 223 15.75 -0.92 -8.57
C ARG A 223 16.61 0.34 -8.64
N LEU A 224 16.02 1.48 -8.33
CA LEU A 224 16.72 2.77 -8.21
C LEU A 224 16.45 3.36 -6.83
N ARG A 225 17.45 3.97 -6.19
CA ARG A 225 17.27 4.55 -4.86
C ARG A 225 17.97 5.88 -4.71
N TRP A 226 17.28 6.79 -4.03
CA TRP A 226 17.81 8.04 -3.53
C TRP A 226 17.77 7.99 -2.00
N ILE A 227 18.93 8.15 -1.39
CA ILE A 227 19.13 7.93 0.04
C ILE A 227 19.85 9.15 0.59
N THR A 228 19.32 9.75 1.63
CA THR A 228 20.01 10.80 2.39
C THR A 228 20.25 10.38 3.82
N ASP A 229 21.18 11.06 4.48
CA ASP A 229 21.26 11.08 5.94
C ASP A 229 20.24 12.07 6.54
N VAL A 230 20.23 12.16 7.87
CA VAL A 230 19.33 13.05 8.63
C VAL A 230 19.58 14.54 8.37
N SER A 231 20.76 14.91 7.86
CA SER A 231 21.10 16.27 7.43
C SER A 231 20.75 16.54 5.96
N GLY A 232 20.14 15.57 5.28
CA GLY A 232 19.75 15.67 3.87
C GLY A 232 20.89 15.46 2.88
N GLN A 233 22.07 15.04 3.32
CA GLN A 233 23.19 14.78 2.41
C GLN A 233 23.04 13.40 1.75
N PRO A 234 23.34 13.27 0.44
CA PRO A 234 23.29 11.98 -0.25
C PRO A 234 24.22 10.95 0.39
N VAL A 235 23.71 9.74 0.60
CA VAL A 235 24.48 8.61 1.12
C VAL A 235 24.85 7.69 -0.04
N ILE A 236 26.15 7.52 -0.29
CA ILE A 236 26.71 6.67 -1.35
C ILE A 236 27.69 5.65 -0.79
N ASP A 237 27.88 4.52 -1.48
CA ASP A 237 28.96 3.57 -1.17
C ASP A 237 30.33 4.27 -1.29
N PRO A 238 31.28 4.08 -0.35
CA PRO A 238 31.31 3.08 0.72
C PRO A 238 30.81 3.56 2.11
N ASN A 239 29.99 4.61 2.20
CA ASN A 239 29.44 5.07 3.48
C ASN A 239 28.72 3.90 4.20
N PRO A 240 29.04 3.57 5.47
CA PRO A 240 28.38 2.50 6.22
C PRO A 240 26.86 2.64 6.30
N LEU A 241 26.33 3.87 6.29
CA LEU A 241 24.89 4.13 6.26
C LEU A 241 24.24 3.66 4.96
N PHE A 242 24.97 3.53 3.85
CA PHE A 242 24.40 3.13 2.56
C PHE A 242 23.73 1.76 2.64
N ARG A 243 24.40 0.77 3.22
CA ARG A 243 23.86 -0.58 3.39
C ARG A 243 22.79 -0.65 4.47
N ARG A 244 22.95 0.13 5.55
CA ARG A 244 22.02 0.17 6.68
C ARG A 244 20.69 0.84 6.34
N CYS A 245 20.73 1.95 5.62
CA CYS A 245 19.55 2.77 5.32
C CYS A 245 18.93 2.39 3.97
N GLY A 246 19.76 2.04 2.99
CA GLY A 246 19.37 1.96 1.60
C GLY A 246 18.47 0.79 1.22
N PHE A 247 18.23 -0.19 2.10
CA PHE A 247 17.45 -1.39 1.78
C PHE A 247 16.26 -1.65 2.70
N ASN A 248 15.93 -0.68 3.56
CA ASN A 248 14.87 -0.84 4.57
C ASN A 248 13.47 -0.60 4.00
N ILE A 249 13.38 0.14 2.89
CA ILE A 249 12.13 0.45 2.19
C ILE A 249 12.21 -0.05 0.75
N ASP A 250 11.08 -0.37 0.13
CA ASP A 250 11.01 -0.69 -1.30
C ASP A 250 10.05 0.26 -2.02
N GLY A 251 10.10 0.26 -3.36
CA GLY A 251 9.18 1.06 -4.17
C GLY A 251 7.73 0.62 -4.03
N ARG A 252 7.50 -0.67 -3.73
CA ARG A 252 6.21 -1.20 -3.30
C ARG A 252 6.11 -1.15 -1.78
N MET A 253 4.90 -0.94 -1.27
CA MET A 253 4.63 -1.12 0.15
C MET A 253 4.56 -2.62 0.49
N ASN A 254 5.72 -3.21 0.77
CA ASN A 254 5.89 -4.60 1.21
C ASN A 254 6.43 -4.63 2.66
N ALA A 255 7.37 -5.51 2.98
CA ALA A 255 8.05 -5.53 4.28
C ALA A 255 8.81 -4.22 4.47
N LEU A 256 8.27 -3.34 5.30
CA LEU A 256 8.90 -2.09 5.68
C LEU A 256 9.73 -2.29 6.95
N SER A 257 10.90 -1.70 6.96
CA SER A 257 11.65 -1.43 8.17
C SER A 257 12.14 0.01 8.11
N TRP A 258 12.47 0.59 9.25
CA TRP A 258 13.12 1.89 9.33
C TRP A 258 14.09 1.87 10.49
N SER A 259 15.13 2.68 10.36
CA SER A 259 16.21 2.77 11.35
C SER A 259 16.43 4.22 11.74
N GLU A 260 16.71 4.42 13.02
CA GLU A 260 17.27 5.67 13.53
C GLU A 260 18.59 6.02 12.81
N GLY A 261 18.80 7.32 12.57
CA GLY A 261 19.96 7.86 11.89
C GLY A 261 19.91 7.77 10.35
N CYS A 262 18.82 7.26 9.78
CA CYS A 262 18.61 7.21 8.33
C CYS A 262 17.68 8.34 7.88
N GLY A 263 18.08 9.11 6.87
CA GLY A 263 17.29 10.22 6.36
C GLY A 263 16.15 9.81 5.43
N LEU A 264 15.88 10.69 4.46
CA LEU A 264 14.93 10.45 3.38
C LEU A 264 15.38 9.26 2.54
N ASN A 265 14.45 8.35 2.25
CA ASN A 265 14.61 7.34 1.23
C ASN A 265 13.49 7.46 0.20
N LEU A 266 13.88 7.53 -1.07
CA LEU A 266 12.99 7.37 -2.21
C LEU A 266 13.45 6.14 -2.99
N ALA A 267 12.62 5.09 -2.97
CA ALA A 267 12.89 3.82 -3.63
C ALA A 267 11.98 3.67 -4.84
N VAL A 268 12.56 3.26 -5.96
CA VAL A 268 11.84 2.95 -7.19
C VAL A 268 12.09 1.51 -7.59
N GLU A 269 11.03 0.84 -7.99
CA GLU A 269 11.05 -0.47 -8.60
C GLU A 269 10.35 -0.41 -9.96
N ILE A 270 11.04 -0.84 -11.01
CA ILE A 270 10.48 -0.97 -12.35
C ILE A 270 10.45 -2.46 -12.67
N MET A 271 9.25 -3.01 -12.80
CA MET A 271 9.07 -4.39 -13.20
C MET A 271 8.98 -4.46 -14.71
N HIS A 272 9.86 -5.25 -15.31
CA HIS A 272 9.95 -5.40 -16.76
C HIS A 272 8.85 -6.33 -17.26
N SER A 273 8.42 -6.12 -18.51
CA SER A 273 7.56 -7.08 -19.20
C SER A 273 8.33 -8.38 -19.45
N PRO A 274 7.75 -9.56 -19.16
CA PRO A 274 8.39 -10.84 -19.48
C PRO A 274 8.52 -11.06 -20.99
N ASP A 275 7.60 -10.50 -21.79
CA ASP A 275 7.57 -10.66 -23.25
C ASP A 275 8.56 -9.72 -23.95
N ASN A 276 8.80 -8.53 -23.37
CA ASN A 276 9.78 -7.58 -23.85
C ASN A 276 10.46 -6.85 -22.67
N PRO A 277 11.67 -7.27 -22.26
CA PRO A 277 12.37 -6.66 -21.13
C PRO A 277 12.75 -5.19 -21.32
N ALA A 278 12.59 -4.58 -22.50
CA ALA A 278 12.78 -3.14 -22.67
C ALA A 278 11.57 -2.31 -22.21
N LEU A 279 10.42 -2.95 -21.97
CA LEU A 279 9.17 -2.31 -21.55
C LEU A 279 8.90 -2.54 -20.07
N ALA A 280 8.27 -1.56 -19.42
CA ALA A 280 7.85 -1.64 -18.03
C ALA A 280 6.37 -2.02 -17.92
N LYS A 281 6.07 -3.12 -17.22
CA LYS A 281 4.69 -3.49 -16.89
C LYS A 281 4.20 -2.85 -15.58
N GLU A 282 5.13 -2.45 -14.72
CA GLU A 282 4.81 -1.76 -13.47
C GLU A 282 5.92 -0.77 -13.07
N LEU A 283 5.50 0.39 -12.56
CA LEU A 283 6.34 1.34 -11.86
C LEU A 283 5.85 1.50 -10.42
N SER A 284 6.70 1.19 -9.45
CA SER A 284 6.42 1.40 -8.03
C SER A 284 7.41 2.42 -7.44
N VAL A 285 6.92 3.41 -6.72
CA VAL A 285 7.71 4.46 -6.05
C VAL A 285 7.27 4.57 -4.61
N GLY A 286 8.21 4.46 -3.67
CA GLY A 286 7.99 4.60 -2.23
C GLY A 286 8.87 5.71 -1.68
N MET A 287 8.33 6.52 -0.77
CA MET A 287 9.05 7.62 -0.13
C MET A 287 8.67 7.74 1.33
N LEU A 288 9.67 7.80 2.20
CA LEU A 288 9.54 8.14 3.62
C LEU A 288 10.85 8.69 4.17
N HIS A 289 10.80 9.31 5.34
CA HIS A 289 11.98 9.68 6.10
C HIS A 289 12.14 8.77 7.31
N GLN A 290 13.18 7.94 7.33
CA GLN A 290 13.28 6.81 8.27
C GLN A 290 13.41 7.27 9.73
N ASP A 291 14.30 8.22 9.99
CA ASP A 291 14.56 8.72 11.34
C ASP A 291 13.35 9.47 11.91
N ASN A 292 12.81 10.45 11.16
CA ASN A 292 11.54 11.08 11.51
C ASN A 292 10.44 10.06 11.80
N LEU A 293 10.29 9.00 11.00
CA LEU A 293 9.29 7.97 11.25
C LEU A 293 9.58 7.14 12.52
N PHE A 294 10.86 6.85 12.78
CA PHE A 294 11.28 6.18 14.00
C PHE A 294 10.89 7.00 15.24
N GLN A 295 11.16 8.31 15.23
CA GLN A 295 10.80 9.23 16.32
C GLN A 295 9.28 9.45 16.42
N TYR A 296 8.59 9.52 15.27
CA TYR A 296 7.15 9.80 15.20
C TYR A 296 6.31 8.88 16.09
N GLY A 297 6.65 7.59 16.15
CA GLY A 297 5.91 6.64 17.01
C GLY A 297 6.05 6.96 18.50
N SER A 298 7.26 7.35 18.94
CA SER A 298 7.51 7.77 20.31
C SER A 298 6.81 9.09 20.63
N ASP A 299 6.92 10.07 19.73
CA ASP A 299 6.31 11.39 19.89
C ASP A 299 4.78 11.31 19.95
N LEU A 300 4.18 10.50 19.07
CA LEU A 300 2.74 10.26 19.09
C LEU A 300 2.29 9.58 20.38
N GLN A 301 3.06 8.62 20.91
CA GLN A 301 2.72 7.99 22.18
C GLN A 301 2.83 8.97 23.36
N ALA A 302 3.85 9.84 23.37
CA ALA A 302 4.00 10.88 24.38
C ALA A 302 2.82 11.88 24.33
N GLU A 303 2.44 12.31 23.14
CA GLU A 303 1.29 13.19 22.92
C GLU A 303 -0.04 12.56 23.39
N LEU A 304 -0.25 11.27 23.12
CA LEU A 304 -1.43 10.54 23.61
C LEU A 304 -1.48 10.47 25.15
N ASN A 305 -0.32 10.34 25.80
CA ASN A 305 -0.24 10.34 27.26
C ASN A 305 -0.55 11.73 27.82
N GLU A 306 -0.02 12.79 27.22
CA GLU A 306 -0.30 14.17 27.63
C GLU A 306 -1.80 14.51 27.52
N ILE A 307 -2.46 14.09 26.43
CA ILE A 307 -3.90 14.26 26.25
C ILE A 307 -4.70 13.55 27.36
N GLU A 308 -4.32 12.31 27.70
CA GLU A 308 -4.97 11.55 28.75
C GLU A 308 -4.75 12.15 30.15
N GLU A 309 -3.54 12.63 30.45
CA GLU A 309 -3.23 13.33 31.70
C GLU A 309 -4.05 14.61 31.84
N GLY A 310 -4.17 15.40 30.76
CA GLY A 310 -5.04 16.57 30.71
C GLY A 310 -6.50 16.23 30.99
N ARG A 311 -7.04 15.19 30.33
CA ARG A 311 -8.42 14.72 30.57
C ARG A 311 -8.65 14.33 32.02
N ARG A 312 -7.72 13.56 32.63
CA ARG A 312 -7.82 13.15 34.04
C ARG A 312 -7.76 14.35 34.99
N ALA A 313 -6.89 15.32 34.72
CA ALA A 313 -6.80 16.54 35.51
C ALA A 313 -8.11 17.33 35.47
N GLU A 314 -8.71 17.49 34.29
CA GLU A 314 -10.01 18.16 34.15
C GLU A 314 -11.13 17.42 34.89
N GLU A 315 -11.16 16.08 34.82
CA GLU A 315 -12.14 15.27 35.54
C GLU A 315 -12.02 15.43 37.06
N LEU A 316 -10.79 15.43 37.57
CA LEU A 316 -10.51 15.66 38.98
C LEU A 316 -10.97 17.06 39.41
N GLU A 317 -10.70 18.10 38.61
CA GLU A 317 -11.15 19.46 38.91
C GLU A 317 -12.68 19.60 38.84
N ARG A 318 -13.36 18.93 37.90
CA ARG A 318 -14.83 18.84 37.88
C ARG A 318 -15.35 18.15 39.13
N ALA A 319 -14.74 17.03 39.52
CA ALA A 319 -15.13 16.26 40.71
C ALA A 319 -14.95 17.07 42.00
N LYS A 320 -13.85 17.83 42.14
CA LYS A 320 -13.62 18.73 43.28
C LYS A 320 -14.70 19.82 43.37
N LYS A 321 -15.09 20.39 42.24
CA LYS A 321 -16.16 21.41 42.17
C LYS A 321 -17.55 20.85 42.48
N SER A 322 -17.82 19.59 42.14
CA SER A 322 -19.09 18.93 42.49
C SER A 322 -19.10 18.33 43.89
N GLY A 323 -17.92 18.02 44.45
CA GLY A 323 -17.75 17.43 45.77
C GLY A 323 -17.83 18.44 46.93
N SER A 324 -17.86 19.75 46.64
CA SER A 324 -18.09 20.79 47.65
C SER A 324 -19.51 20.80 48.24
N ASP A 325 -20.43 19.98 47.70
CA ASP A 325 -21.80 19.82 48.18
C ASP A 325 -21.99 18.58 49.09
N ILE A 326 -20.92 17.85 49.43
CA ILE A 326 -20.99 16.74 50.39
C ILE A 326 -20.91 17.33 51.81
N ALA A 327 -22.07 17.59 52.41
CA ALA A 327 -22.18 17.86 53.85
C ALA A 327 -21.93 16.56 54.63
N LEU A 328 -20.78 16.50 55.32
CA LEU A 328 -20.48 15.48 56.33
C LEU A 328 -21.22 15.76 57.64
#